data_AF-A0A8E0QMM0-F1
#
_entry.id   AF-A0A8E0QMM0-F1
#
_cell.length_a   1.000
_cell.length_b   1.000
_cell.length_c   1.000
_cell.angle_alpha   90.00
_cell.angle_beta   90.00
_cell.angle_gamma   90.00
#
_symmetry.space_group_name_H-M   'P 1'
#
loop_
_entity.id
_entity.type
_entity.pdbx_description
1 polymer ?
#
loop_
_entity_poly.entity_id
_entity_poly.type
_entity_poly.pdbx_seq_one_letter_code
_entity_poly.pdbx_strand_id
1 'polypeptide(L)'
;MLRSLLSFGQRNTDYIFPTVDPKKDGPDCKQDCADCTVEFPSKVKIESLTPLYGHIKRVDTHVLVATGKSDWVEKVTQEKGSLMEALDSVKPRHGRIMISASNLRSPENHETEKDNEGNTVLILPSFTFVDAVKPGDVRELVERYIDTPQDAGNSQSNSALRSRQCEYDYVVLLCSHKRRDARCGITAPLIKKELERHLRPLELYRDAHDERPGGVGIFFVSHVGGHKFAANVMIYRKKEQQMIWLARVRPEHCEGIVKYTLLQGKVVHPESQLRGGFDRLRGLTSW
;
A
#
# COMPACT_ATOMS: atom_id res chain seq x y z
N MET A 1 16.84 -39.53 -34.01
CA MET A 1 16.80 -39.38 -32.54
C MET A 1 17.42 -38.03 -32.18
N LEU A 2 16.62 -36.95 -32.18
CA LEU A 2 17.08 -35.63 -31.73
C LEU A 2 16.82 -35.50 -30.22
N ARG A 3 17.89 -35.42 -29.43
CA ARG A 3 17.83 -35.01 -28.03
C ARG A 3 17.58 -33.50 -27.99
N SER A 4 16.33 -33.09 -27.76
CA SER A 4 16.01 -31.72 -27.37
C SER A 4 16.30 -31.57 -25.88
N LEU A 5 17.42 -30.92 -25.57
CA LEU A 5 17.75 -30.42 -24.24
C LEU A 5 16.84 -29.22 -23.96
N LEU A 6 15.75 -29.45 -23.23
CA LEU A 6 15.04 -28.41 -22.51
C LEU A 6 15.99 -27.85 -21.45
N SER A 7 16.72 -26.79 -21.81
CA SER A 7 17.33 -25.88 -20.85
C SER A 7 16.21 -25.20 -20.06
N PHE A 8 15.76 -25.82 -18.97
CA PHE A 8 15.14 -25.11 -17.87
C PHE A 8 16.19 -24.17 -17.29
N GLY A 9 16.29 -22.98 -17.86
CA GLY A 9 17.04 -21.89 -17.25
C GLY A 9 16.40 -21.62 -15.89
N GLN A 10 17.09 -21.97 -14.81
CA GLN A 10 16.89 -21.31 -13.52
C GLN A 10 17.02 -19.81 -13.78
N ARG A 11 15.89 -19.10 -13.87
CA ARG A 11 15.90 -17.66 -13.67
C ARG A 11 16.25 -17.45 -12.21
N ASN A 12 17.54 -17.28 -11.94
CA ASN A 12 18.03 -16.75 -10.68
C ASN A 12 17.51 -15.30 -10.60
N THR A 13 16.27 -15.16 -10.15
CA THR A 13 15.69 -13.86 -9.85
C THR A 13 16.08 -13.59 -8.41
N ASP A 14 17.17 -12.86 -8.23
CA ASP A 14 17.58 -12.39 -6.91
C ASP A 14 16.58 -11.33 -6.45
N TYR A 15 15.47 -11.79 -5.85
CA TYR A 15 14.49 -10.92 -5.25
C TYR A 15 15.14 -10.12 -4.12
N ILE A 16 14.86 -8.81 -4.05
CA ILE A 16 15.41 -7.95 -2.99
C ILE A 16 14.93 -8.35 -1.58
N PHE A 17 13.79 -9.03 -1.50
CA PHE A 17 13.20 -9.50 -0.24
C PHE A 17 13.53 -10.98 -0.01
N PRO A 18 13.84 -11.39 1.23
CA PRO A 18 14.01 -12.79 1.55
C PRO A 18 12.73 -13.57 1.23
N THR A 19 12.88 -14.79 0.72
CA THR A 19 11.77 -15.73 0.53
C THR A 19 11.67 -16.65 1.75
N VAL A 20 10.46 -17.10 2.10
CA VAL A 20 10.29 -18.10 3.15
C VAL A 20 11.09 -19.38 2.85
N ASP A 21 11.71 -19.95 3.88
CA ASP A 21 12.55 -21.14 3.79
C ASP A 21 11.94 -22.25 4.66
N PRO A 22 11.43 -23.36 4.11
CA PRO A 22 10.81 -24.42 4.89
C PRO A 22 11.69 -25.01 5.99
N LYS A 23 13.02 -24.90 5.87
CA LYS A 23 13.96 -25.36 6.91
C LYS A 23 14.01 -24.43 8.12
N LYS A 24 13.64 -23.15 7.94
CA LYS A 24 13.69 -22.10 8.98
C LYS A 24 12.30 -21.68 9.45
N ASP A 25 11.36 -21.60 8.52
CA ASP A 25 10.00 -21.08 8.69
C ASP A 25 8.96 -22.20 8.89
N GLY A 26 9.39 -23.47 8.83
CA GLY A 26 8.55 -24.65 8.98
C GLY A 26 8.05 -25.22 7.65
N PRO A 27 7.66 -26.50 7.61
CA PRO A 27 7.28 -27.20 6.37
C PRO A 27 6.10 -26.54 5.65
N ASP A 28 5.20 -25.92 6.43
CA ASP A 28 3.94 -25.36 5.93
C ASP A 28 4.08 -23.87 5.56
N CYS A 29 5.28 -23.29 5.55
CA CYS A 29 5.47 -21.85 5.29
C CYS A 29 5.06 -21.42 3.88
N LYS A 30 4.93 -22.37 2.94
CA LYS A 30 4.43 -22.18 1.58
C LYS A 30 3.01 -22.70 1.37
N GLN A 31 2.43 -23.30 2.41
CA GLN A 31 1.08 -23.83 2.31
C GLN A 31 0.10 -22.66 2.39
N ASP A 32 -0.79 -22.59 1.41
CA ASP A 32 -1.91 -21.66 1.47
C ASP A 32 -2.89 -22.10 2.57
N CYS A 33 -3.60 -21.15 3.13
CA CYS A 33 -4.51 -21.29 4.27
C CYS A 33 -5.37 -22.56 4.23
N ALA A 34 -5.36 -23.34 5.31
CA ALA A 34 -6.06 -24.62 5.40
C ALA A 34 -7.55 -24.51 5.78
N ASP A 35 -7.97 -23.40 6.39
CA ASP A 35 -9.30 -23.18 6.97
C ASP A 35 -10.03 -21.95 6.39
N CYS A 36 -9.56 -21.45 5.23
CA CYS A 36 -10.11 -20.23 4.65
C CYS A 36 -11.55 -20.43 4.17
N THR A 37 -12.45 -19.58 4.67
CA THR A 37 -13.89 -19.63 4.34
C THR A 37 -14.29 -18.62 3.27
N VAL A 38 -13.38 -17.73 2.89
CA VAL A 38 -13.60 -16.70 1.90
C VAL A 38 -12.92 -17.10 0.61
N GLU A 39 -13.67 -17.12 -0.48
CA GLU A 39 -13.16 -17.41 -1.82
C GLU A 39 -13.50 -16.28 -2.79
N PHE A 40 -12.70 -16.16 -3.85
CA PHE A 40 -13.05 -15.27 -4.95
C PHE A 40 -14.21 -15.84 -5.77
N PRO A 41 -15.20 -15.00 -6.16
CA PRO A 41 -16.22 -15.42 -7.11
C PRO A 41 -15.59 -15.92 -8.41
N SER A 42 -16.11 -17.00 -8.99
CA SER A 42 -15.58 -17.66 -10.20
C SER A 42 -15.41 -16.73 -11.42
N LYS A 43 -16.21 -15.66 -11.48
CA LYS A 43 -16.15 -14.59 -12.49
C LYS A 43 -14.91 -13.70 -12.40
N VAL A 44 -14.23 -13.67 -11.25
CA VAL A 44 -13.00 -12.88 -11.08
C VAL A 44 -11.85 -13.63 -11.75
N LYS A 45 -11.44 -13.14 -12.93
CA LYS A 45 -10.27 -13.66 -13.66
C LYS A 45 -9.10 -12.70 -13.51
N ILE A 46 -8.03 -13.18 -12.88
CA ILE A 46 -6.78 -12.44 -12.72
C ILE A 46 -5.77 -13.02 -13.70
N GLU A 47 -5.11 -12.16 -14.47
CA GLU A 47 -4.04 -12.57 -15.36
C GLU A 47 -2.87 -13.12 -14.54
N SER A 48 -2.37 -14.31 -14.87
CA SER A 48 -1.34 -15.04 -14.09
C SER A 48 -0.04 -15.31 -14.83
N LEU A 49 0.04 -15.04 -16.15
CA LEU A 49 1.15 -15.50 -16.99
C LEU A 49 2.29 -14.48 -17.09
N THR A 50 1.97 -13.19 -17.04
CA THR A 50 2.96 -12.14 -17.27
C THR A 50 3.90 -12.02 -16.07
N PRO A 51 5.22 -11.92 -16.26
CA PRO A 51 6.14 -11.62 -15.17
C PRO A 51 5.76 -10.30 -14.46
N LEU A 52 5.76 -10.31 -13.12
CA LEU A 52 5.39 -9.14 -12.31
C LEU A 52 6.59 -8.34 -11.82
N TYR A 53 7.63 -9.04 -11.39
CA TYR A 53 8.73 -8.46 -10.64
C TYR A 53 9.58 -7.49 -11.47
N GLY A 54 9.81 -6.28 -10.98
CA GLY A 54 10.64 -5.27 -11.65
C GLY A 54 9.97 -4.59 -12.86
N HIS A 55 8.63 -4.62 -12.91
CA HIS A 55 7.85 -4.00 -13.99
C HIS A 55 6.80 -3.01 -13.46
N ILE A 56 7.17 -2.21 -12.48
CA ILE A 56 6.40 -1.11 -11.88
C ILE A 56 7.16 0.21 -11.98
N LYS A 57 6.42 1.31 -11.86
CA LYS A 57 7.02 2.64 -11.84
C LYS A 57 7.63 2.88 -10.46
N ARG A 58 8.83 3.45 -10.42
CA ARG A 58 9.48 3.85 -9.17
C ARG A 58 8.58 4.76 -8.33
N VAL A 59 8.51 4.52 -7.03
CA VAL A 59 7.75 5.34 -6.07
C VAL A 59 8.67 5.71 -4.91
N ASP A 60 9.07 6.97 -4.83
CA ASP A 60 9.90 7.47 -3.73
C ASP A 60 9.04 7.90 -2.55
N THR A 61 7.89 8.52 -2.86
CA THR A 61 6.90 9.00 -1.90
C THR A 61 5.50 8.59 -2.35
N HIS A 62 4.68 8.10 -1.43
CA HIS A 62 3.27 7.79 -1.67
C HIS A 62 2.41 8.67 -0.77
N VAL A 63 1.61 9.54 -1.38
CA VAL A 63 0.67 10.44 -0.69
C VAL A 63 -0.73 9.82 -0.76
N LEU A 64 -1.30 9.50 0.40
CA LEU A 64 -2.67 9.03 0.53
C LEU A 64 -3.56 10.17 0.95
N VAL A 65 -4.55 10.53 0.13
CA VAL A 65 -5.54 11.56 0.47
C VAL A 65 -6.73 10.92 1.15
N ALA A 66 -7.05 11.34 2.37
CA ALA A 66 -8.19 10.88 3.15
C ALA A 66 -9.50 11.42 2.54
N THR A 67 -10.15 10.58 1.74
CA THR A 67 -11.42 10.92 1.08
C THR A 67 -12.62 10.29 1.78
N GLY A 68 -12.41 9.34 2.69
CA GLY A 68 -13.47 8.53 3.30
C GLY A 68 -14.23 7.60 2.34
N LYS A 69 -13.95 7.66 1.04
CA LYS A 69 -14.61 6.87 -0.02
C LYS A 69 -13.87 5.55 -0.23
N SER A 70 -14.58 4.51 -0.68
CA SER A 70 -14.01 3.22 -1.06
C SER A 70 -13.96 2.99 -2.58
N ASP A 71 -14.49 3.93 -3.37
CA ASP A 71 -14.48 3.96 -4.83
C ASP A 71 -14.52 5.42 -5.30
N TRP A 72 -13.99 5.69 -6.50
CA TRP A 72 -13.76 7.05 -6.98
C TRP A 72 -14.14 7.19 -8.45
N VAL A 73 -14.02 8.41 -9.01
CA VAL A 73 -14.05 8.60 -10.46
C VAL A 73 -12.85 7.90 -11.10
N GLU A 74 -13.00 7.41 -12.34
CA GLU A 74 -12.04 6.52 -12.99
C GLU A 74 -10.58 7.03 -12.94
N LYS A 75 -10.41 8.36 -13.06
CA LYS A 75 -9.15 9.06 -12.83
C LYS A 75 -9.33 10.09 -11.72
N VAL A 76 -8.86 9.74 -10.53
CA VAL A 76 -8.97 10.58 -9.33
C VAL A 76 -8.35 11.98 -9.47
N THR A 77 -7.34 12.14 -10.32
CA THR A 77 -6.69 13.45 -10.56
C THR A 77 -7.48 14.36 -11.52
N GLN A 78 -8.60 13.88 -12.08
CA GLN A 78 -9.47 14.68 -12.97
C GLN A 78 -10.69 15.27 -12.26
N GLU A 79 -10.78 15.14 -10.94
CA GLU A 79 -11.81 15.76 -10.13
C GLU A 79 -11.44 17.24 -9.89
N LYS A 80 -12.01 18.15 -10.70
CA LYS A 80 -11.68 19.57 -10.69
C LYS A 80 -11.86 20.21 -9.31
N GLY A 81 -10.90 21.02 -8.90
CA GLY A 81 -10.88 21.69 -7.60
C GLY A 81 -10.52 20.78 -6.42
N SER A 82 -10.27 19.49 -6.66
CA SER A 82 -9.88 18.56 -5.60
C SER A 82 -8.39 18.67 -5.24
N LEU A 83 -8.04 18.22 -4.03
CA LEU A 83 -6.64 18.08 -3.64
C LEU A 83 -5.88 17.10 -4.56
N MET A 84 -6.57 16.09 -5.09
CA MET A 84 -5.98 15.11 -6.02
C MET A 84 -5.54 15.75 -7.34
N GLU A 85 -6.35 16.66 -7.90
CA GLU A 85 -5.99 17.43 -9.09
C GLU A 85 -4.78 18.33 -8.81
N ALA A 86 -4.80 19.05 -7.69
CA ALA A 86 -3.71 19.95 -7.31
C ALA A 86 -2.39 19.20 -7.09
N LEU A 87 -2.40 18.04 -6.43
CA LEU A 87 -1.22 17.19 -6.23
C LEU A 87 -0.64 16.65 -7.56
N ASP A 88 -1.47 16.35 -8.55
CA ASP A 88 -1.03 15.89 -9.87
C ASP A 88 -0.32 17.00 -10.68
N SER A 89 -0.59 18.27 -10.33
CA SER A 89 -0.02 19.45 -11.00
C SER A 89 1.37 19.84 -10.50
N VAL A 90 1.82 19.29 -9.37
CA VAL A 90 3.13 19.59 -8.78
C VAL A 90 4.10 18.44 -8.95
N LYS A 91 5.39 18.77 -9.00
CA LYS A 91 6.46 17.77 -9.05
C LYS A 91 7.42 18.01 -7.89
N PRO A 92 7.85 16.94 -7.19
CA PRO A 92 8.90 17.08 -6.18
C PRO A 92 10.22 17.46 -6.86
N ARG A 93 11.14 18.04 -6.09
CA ARG A 93 12.54 18.24 -6.51
C ARG A 93 13.25 16.90 -6.67
N HIS A 94 12.90 15.92 -5.85
CA HIS A 94 13.56 14.61 -5.84
C HIS A 94 12.56 13.45 -5.97
N GLY A 95 12.91 12.50 -6.84
CA GLY A 95 12.16 11.27 -6.99
C GLY A 95 10.75 11.46 -7.56
N ARG A 96 9.89 10.48 -7.30
CA ARG A 96 8.53 10.42 -7.82
C ARG A 96 7.50 10.27 -6.70
N ILE A 97 6.44 11.07 -6.80
CA ILE A 97 5.24 10.94 -5.99
C ILE A 97 4.25 9.98 -6.68
N MET A 98 3.71 9.07 -5.90
CA MET A 98 2.48 8.34 -6.19
C MET A 98 1.36 8.95 -5.35
N ILE A 99 0.23 9.24 -5.97
CA ILE A 99 -0.92 9.85 -5.29
C ILE A 99 -2.07 8.85 -5.33
N SER A 100 -2.66 8.55 -4.18
CA SER A 100 -3.83 7.69 -4.10
C SER A 100 -4.91 8.33 -3.23
N ALA A 101 -6.14 8.33 -3.70
CA ALA A 101 -7.28 8.58 -2.84
C ALA A 101 -7.50 7.35 -1.95
N SER A 102 -7.88 7.55 -0.69
CA SER A 102 -8.05 6.48 0.30
C SER A 102 -9.34 6.61 1.11
N ASN A 103 -9.83 5.48 1.61
CA ASN A 103 -10.93 5.44 2.59
C ASN A 103 -10.51 5.87 4.01
N LEU A 104 -9.24 6.27 4.20
CA LEU A 104 -8.81 7.04 5.37
C LEU A 104 -9.80 8.18 5.63
N ARG A 105 -10.10 8.40 6.91
CA ARG A 105 -10.94 9.51 7.39
C ARG A 105 -10.06 10.57 8.01
N SER A 106 -10.38 11.84 7.75
CA SER A 106 -9.85 12.93 8.55
C SER A 106 -10.37 12.78 10.00
N PRO A 107 -9.61 13.26 11.01
CA PRO A 107 -10.13 13.40 12.37
C PRO A 107 -11.46 14.15 12.36
N GLU A 108 -12.42 13.74 13.20
CA GLU A 108 -13.68 14.47 13.36
C GLU A 108 -13.41 15.78 14.12
N ASN A 109 -13.55 16.92 13.45
CA ASN A 109 -13.64 18.21 14.14
C ASN A 109 -15.11 18.44 14.50
N HIS A 110 -15.41 18.45 15.81
CA HIS A 110 -16.77 18.70 16.29
C HIS A 110 -17.21 20.18 16.17
N GLU A 111 -16.38 21.07 15.62
CA GLU A 111 -16.54 22.52 15.77
C GLU A 111 -16.74 23.31 14.46
N THR A 112 -16.59 22.73 13.26
CA THR A 112 -16.65 23.51 12.01
C THR A 112 -17.45 22.85 10.87
N GLU A 113 -18.00 23.69 9.99
CA GLU A 113 -18.77 23.27 8.81
C GLU A 113 -17.90 22.43 7.87
N LYS A 114 -18.40 21.22 7.52
CA LYS A 114 -17.69 20.16 6.77
C LYS A 114 -17.08 20.58 5.43
N ASP A 115 -17.50 21.69 4.85
CA ASP A 115 -17.16 22.07 3.48
C ASP A 115 -15.83 22.85 3.34
N ASN A 116 -15.18 23.25 4.44
CA ASN A 116 -13.99 24.12 4.36
C ASN A 116 -12.74 23.62 5.12
N GLU A 117 -12.74 22.37 5.60
CA GLU A 117 -11.68 21.84 6.48
C GLU A 117 -10.46 21.25 5.73
N GLY A 118 -10.48 21.14 4.41
CA GLY A 118 -9.39 20.49 3.66
C GLY A 118 -9.33 18.98 3.91
N ASN A 119 -8.29 18.31 3.38
CA ASN A 119 -8.11 16.88 3.51
C ASN A 119 -6.93 16.54 4.42
N THR A 120 -7.05 15.47 5.20
CA THR A 120 -5.90 14.82 5.79
C THR A 120 -5.14 14.05 4.71
N VAL A 121 -3.81 14.10 4.74
CA VAL A 121 -2.95 13.24 3.91
C VAL A 121 -2.00 12.41 4.77
N LEU A 122 -1.75 11.16 4.37
CA LEU A 122 -0.69 10.33 4.93
C LEU A 122 0.44 10.21 3.91
N ILE A 123 1.63 10.62 4.32
CA ILE A 123 2.85 10.56 3.52
C ILE A 123 3.63 9.30 3.92
N LEU A 124 3.86 8.43 2.95
CA LEU A 124 4.64 7.21 3.09
C LEU A 124 5.91 7.31 2.23
N PRO A 125 7.05 6.76 2.69
CA PRO A 125 7.21 5.95 3.90
C PRO A 125 7.69 6.72 5.13
N SER A 126 7.49 8.04 5.19
CA SER A 126 7.80 8.81 6.42
C SER A 126 6.80 8.54 7.55
N PHE A 127 5.63 7.96 7.25
CA PHE A 127 4.56 7.73 8.22
C PHE A 127 4.15 9.06 8.89
N THR A 128 3.97 10.10 8.08
CA THR A 128 3.59 11.45 8.54
C THR A 128 2.20 11.79 8.07
N PHE A 129 1.30 12.10 8.99
CA PHE A 129 0.04 12.76 8.65
C PHE A 129 0.24 14.26 8.52
N VAL A 130 -0.43 14.89 7.56
CA VAL A 130 -0.61 16.34 7.48
C VAL A 130 -2.10 16.59 7.35
N ASP A 131 -2.66 17.30 8.31
CA ASP A 131 -4.11 17.53 8.41
C ASP A 131 -4.50 18.86 7.73
N ALA A 132 -5.78 18.97 7.37
CA ALA A 132 -6.40 20.18 6.82
C ALA A 132 -5.75 20.76 5.53
N VAL A 133 -5.17 19.91 4.68
CA VAL A 133 -4.52 20.32 3.43
C VAL A 133 -5.55 20.72 2.39
N LYS A 134 -5.44 21.94 1.86
CA LYS A 134 -6.27 22.45 0.76
C LYS A 134 -5.49 22.40 -0.57
N PRO A 135 -6.18 22.48 -1.73
CA PRO A 135 -5.53 22.54 -3.03
C PRO A 135 -4.47 23.65 -3.14
N GLY A 136 -4.67 24.80 -2.47
CA GLY A 136 -3.71 25.90 -2.44
C GLY A 136 -2.41 25.61 -1.68
N ASP A 137 -2.42 24.65 -0.75
CA ASP A 137 -1.29 24.35 0.13
C ASP A 137 -0.32 23.32 -0.46
N VAL A 138 -0.65 22.75 -1.61
CA VAL A 138 0.07 21.61 -2.20
C VAL A 138 1.55 21.90 -2.44
N ARG A 139 1.91 23.13 -2.82
CA ARG A 139 3.33 23.50 -3.00
C ARG A 139 4.09 23.43 -1.67
N GLU A 140 3.52 24.01 -0.61
CA GLU A 140 4.11 23.97 0.72
C GLU A 140 4.20 22.53 1.24
N LEU A 141 3.14 21.73 1.02
CA LEU A 141 3.13 20.32 1.39
C LEU A 141 4.32 19.56 0.78
N VAL A 142 4.55 19.73 -0.53
CA VAL A 142 5.65 19.06 -1.23
C VAL A 142 7.00 19.57 -0.71
N GLU A 143 7.21 20.88 -0.66
CA GLU A 143 8.50 21.47 -0.27
C GLU A 143 8.91 21.07 1.15
N ARG A 144 7.95 21.11 2.09
CA ARG A 144 8.21 20.90 3.51
C ARG A 144 8.20 19.44 3.95
N TYR A 145 7.36 18.59 3.36
CA TYR A 145 7.17 17.22 3.84
C TYR A 145 7.64 16.15 2.87
N ILE A 146 7.94 16.49 1.61
CA ILE A 146 8.41 15.53 0.60
C ILE A 146 9.86 15.83 0.20
N ASP A 147 10.18 17.07 -0.16
CA ASP A 147 11.51 17.44 -0.64
C ASP A 147 12.51 17.62 0.51
N THR A 148 12.04 18.14 1.65
CA THR A 148 12.84 18.38 2.85
C THR A 148 12.19 17.69 4.04
N PRO A 149 12.14 16.35 4.08
CA PRO A 149 11.46 15.65 5.17
C PRO A 149 12.07 16.06 6.51
N GLN A 150 11.37 16.95 7.23
CA GLN A 150 11.85 17.47 8.51
C GLN A 150 11.84 16.32 9.52
N ASP A 151 12.95 16.14 10.25
CA ASP A 151 12.86 15.52 11.57
C ASP A 151 11.88 16.35 12.39
N ALA A 152 10.97 15.70 13.11
CA ALA A 152 9.83 16.32 13.81
C ALA A 152 10.22 17.25 14.99
N GLY A 153 11.39 17.90 14.94
CA GLY A 153 11.91 18.84 15.90
C GLY A 153 12.12 20.22 15.28
N ASN A 154 11.24 21.14 15.66
CA ASN A 154 11.56 22.56 15.83
C ASN A 154 11.91 23.37 14.56
N SER A 155 10.89 23.69 13.77
CA SER A 155 10.89 24.94 13.00
C SER A 155 9.56 25.65 13.24
N GLN A 156 9.59 26.71 14.04
CA GLN A 156 8.53 27.71 14.11
C GLN A 156 8.42 28.39 12.73
N SER A 157 7.71 27.76 11.80
CA SER A 157 7.21 28.43 10.61
C SER A 157 5.76 28.84 10.84
N ASN A 158 5.36 29.99 10.33
CA ASN A 158 3.97 30.49 10.30
C ASN A 158 3.06 29.65 9.37
N SER A 159 3.30 28.35 9.29
CA SER A 159 2.59 27.42 8.43
C SER A 159 1.23 27.06 9.01
N ALA A 160 0.21 27.08 8.17
CA ALA A 160 -1.11 26.57 8.52
C ALA A 160 -1.17 25.03 8.53
N LEU A 161 -0.22 24.36 7.87
CA LEU A 161 -0.19 22.90 7.78
C LEU A 161 0.33 22.27 9.08
N ARG A 162 -0.53 21.50 9.73
CA ARG A 162 -0.22 20.75 10.95
C ARG A 162 0.12 19.32 10.61
N SER A 163 1.25 18.83 11.09
CA SER A 163 1.66 17.43 10.94
C SER A 163 1.64 16.68 12.27
N ARG A 164 1.45 15.37 12.18
CA ARG A 164 1.54 14.44 13.30
C ARG A 164 2.10 13.11 12.84
N GLN A 165 2.67 12.35 13.76
CA GLN A 165 3.17 11.01 13.46
C GLN A 165 2.01 10.04 13.24
N CYS A 166 2.20 9.12 12.29
CA CYS A 166 1.29 7.99 12.13
C CYS A 166 1.67 6.90 13.14
N GLU A 167 0.73 6.56 14.00
CA GLU A 167 0.94 5.61 15.09
C GLU A 167 0.96 4.14 14.62
N TYR A 168 0.57 3.83 13.39
CA TYR A 168 0.63 2.47 12.87
C TYR A 168 2.08 1.99 12.71
N ASP A 169 2.35 0.74 13.11
CA ASP A 169 3.60 0.05 12.76
C ASP A 169 3.60 -0.37 11.30
N TYR A 170 2.41 -0.71 10.79
CA TYR A 170 2.20 -1.20 9.44
C TYR A 170 1.01 -0.53 8.76
N VAL A 171 1.17 -0.22 7.48
CA VAL A 171 0.08 0.26 6.62
C VAL A 171 -0.07 -0.67 5.44
N VAL A 172 -1.24 -1.29 5.31
CA VAL A 172 -1.59 -2.18 4.19
C VAL A 172 -2.58 -1.47 3.29
N LEU A 173 -2.23 -1.32 2.01
CA LEU A 173 -3.05 -0.65 1.01
C LEU A 173 -3.59 -1.67 0.00
N LEU A 174 -4.90 -1.68 -0.17
CA LEU A 174 -5.62 -2.56 -1.08
C LEU A 174 -6.28 -1.73 -2.18
N CYS A 175 -5.92 -1.98 -3.44
CA CYS A 175 -6.58 -1.30 -4.55
C CYS A 175 -8.03 -1.76 -4.67
N SER A 176 -9.00 -0.87 -4.41
CA SER A 176 -10.45 -1.16 -4.44
C SER A 176 -11.19 -0.49 -5.60
N HIS A 177 -10.48 0.20 -6.49
CA HIS A 177 -11.04 1.14 -7.47
C HIS A 177 -11.91 0.44 -8.55
N LYS A 178 -13.17 0.20 -8.23
CA LYS A 178 -14.13 -0.57 -9.04
C LYS A 178 -14.42 0.11 -10.36
N ARG A 179 -14.58 1.45 -10.38
CA ARG A 179 -14.81 2.19 -11.63
C ARG A 179 -13.66 2.07 -12.62
N ARG A 180 -12.44 1.83 -12.15
CA ARG A 180 -11.25 1.59 -12.99
C ARG A 180 -11.10 0.13 -13.39
N ASP A 181 -11.29 -0.78 -12.45
CA ASP A 181 -11.27 -2.23 -12.68
C ASP A 181 -12.19 -2.93 -11.68
N ALA A 182 -13.28 -3.53 -12.20
CA ALA A 182 -14.28 -4.20 -11.38
C ALA A 182 -13.69 -5.31 -10.51
N ARG A 183 -12.59 -5.96 -10.94
CA ARG A 183 -11.93 -7.02 -10.14
C ARG A 183 -11.35 -6.45 -8.87
N CYS A 184 -10.74 -5.27 -8.90
CA CYS A 184 -10.20 -4.62 -7.70
C CYS A 184 -11.29 -4.31 -6.68
N GLY A 185 -12.45 -3.82 -7.14
CA GLY A 185 -13.62 -3.60 -6.28
C GLY A 185 -14.21 -4.87 -5.67
N ILE A 186 -14.04 -6.03 -6.32
CA ILE A 186 -14.50 -7.32 -5.80
C ILE A 186 -13.48 -7.93 -4.84
N THR A 187 -12.18 -7.90 -5.19
CA THR A 187 -11.16 -8.65 -4.44
C THR A 187 -10.72 -7.93 -3.16
N ALA A 188 -10.65 -6.59 -3.15
CA ALA A 188 -10.12 -5.85 -2.00
C ALA A 188 -10.91 -6.09 -0.69
N PRO A 189 -12.26 -6.08 -0.67
CA PRO A 189 -13.02 -6.39 0.55
C PRO A 189 -12.82 -7.81 1.07
N LEU A 190 -12.65 -8.79 0.16
CA LEU A 190 -12.43 -10.20 0.51
C LEU A 190 -11.05 -10.40 1.12
N ILE A 191 -10.02 -9.77 0.53
CA ILE A 191 -8.65 -9.76 1.08
C ILE A 191 -8.62 -9.06 2.44
N LYS A 192 -9.28 -7.89 2.57
CA LYS A 192 -9.37 -7.17 3.84
C LYS A 192 -9.97 -8.05 4.94
N LYS A 193 -11.07 -8.74 4.65
CA LYS A 193 -11.74 -9.64 5.60
C LYS A 193 -10.80 -10.75 6.11
N GLU A 194 -10.05 -11.40 5.23
CA GLU A 194 -9.11 -12.46 5.66
C GLU A 194 -7.88 -11.89 6.38
N LEU A 195 -7.31 -10.77 5.95
CA LEU A 195 -6.24 -10.11 6.69
C LEU A 195 -6.68 -9.75 8.11
N GLU A 196 -7.89 -9.19 8.27
CA GLU A 196 -8.47 -8.91 9.59
C GLU A 196 -8.60 -10.17 10.44
N ARG A 197 -9.09 -11.27 9.85
CA ARG A 197 -9.24 -12.56 10.55
C ARG A 197 -7.92 -13.03 11.15
N HIS A 198 -6.82 -12.90 10.42
CA HIS A 198 -5.49 -13.32 10.89
C HIS A 198 -4.81 -12.30 11.81
N LEU A 199 -5.17 -11.01 11.73
CA LEU A 199 -4.58 -9.95 12.56
C LEU A 199 -5.26 -9.77 13.91
N ARG A 200 -6.55 -10.06 14.03
CA ARG A 200 -7.32 -9.92 15.28
C ARG A 200 -6.77 -10.80 16.42
N PRO A 201 -6.45 -12.10 16.23
CA PRO A 201 -5.89 -12.93 17.30
C PRO A 201 -4.50 -12.49 17.78
N LEU A 202 -3.78 -11.72 16.95
CA LEU A 202 -2.49 -11.13 17.29
C LEU A 202 -2.62 -9.76 17.97
N GLU A 203 -3.84 -9.26 18.14
CA GLU A 203 -4.14 -7.90 18.62
C GLU A 203 -3.51 -6.78 17.78
N LEU A 204 -3.20 -7.07 16.52
CA LEU A 204 -2.51 -6.14 15.62
C LEU A 204 -3.45 -5.35 14.72
N TYR A 205 -4.68 -5.82 14.49
CA TYR A 205 -5.63 -5.08 13.66
C TYR A 205 -6.02 -3.75 14.33
N ARG A 206 -6.05 -2.66 13.54
CA ARG A 206 -6.60 -1.36 13.92
C ARG A 206 -7.72 -1.00 12.96
N ASP A 207 -8.94 -0.86 13.46
CA ASP A 207 -10.05 -0.32 12.69
C ASP A 207 -10.09 1.22 12.78
N ALA A 208 -11.13 1.83 12.20
CA ALA A 208 -11.23 3.28 12.11
C ALA A 208 -11.47 3.99 13.46
N HIS A 209 -11.88 3.27 14.50
CA HIS A 209 -12.16 3.79 15.84
C HIS A 209 -11.16 3.25 16.88
N ASP A 210 -10.14 2.51 16.45
CA ASP A 210 -9.10 1.97 17.32
C ASP A 210 -7.93 2.95 17.42
N GLU A 211 -7.85 3.63 18.56
CA GLU A 211 -6.83 4.65 18.85
C GLU A 211 -5.55 4.07 19.47
N ARG A 212 -5.47 2.73 19.65
CA ARG A 212 -4.27 2.12 20.24
C ARG A 212 -3.06 2.34 19.34
N PRO A 213 -1.89 2.73 19.89
CA PRO A 213 -0.69 2.88 19.10
C PRO A 213 -0.23 1.54 18.51
N GLY A 214 0.59 1.62 17.47
CA GLY A 214 1.13 0.48 16.74
C GLY A 214 0.08 -0.26 15.90
N GLY A 215 0.41 -1.50 15.56
CA GLY A 215 -0.48 -2.38 14.81
C GLY A 215 -0.61 -2.02 13.33
N VAL A 216 -1.72 -2.43 12.73
CA VAL A 216 -1.91 -2.52 11.28
C VAL A 216 -3.16 -1.77 10.85
N GLY A 217 -2.97 -0.66 10.13
CA GLY A 217 -4.04 0.01 9.39
C GLY A 217 -4.22 -0.61 8.00
N ILE A 218 -5.42 -1.07 7.67
CA ILE A 218 -5.76 -1.61 6.33
C ILE A 218 -6.69 -0.64 5.61
N PHE A 219 -6.21 -0.06 4.52
CA PHE A 219 -6.92 0.97 3.77
C PHE A 219 -7.19 0.56 2.33
N PHE A 220 -8.37 0.95 1.86
CA PHE A 220 -8.68 0.96 0.44
C PHE A 220 -8.06 2.18 -0.22
N VAL A 221 -7.53 1.97 -1.43
CA VAL A 221 -6.93 3.02 -2.24
C VAL A 221 -7.41 2.97 -3.67
N SER A 222 -7.32 4.13 -4.33
CA SER A 222 -7.54 4.29 -5.76
C SER A 222 -6.52 3.49 -6.59
N HIS A 223 -6.64 3.56 -7.91
CA HIS A 223 -5.85 2.70 -8.79
C HIS A 223 -4.34 2.94 -8.64
N VAL A 224 -3.61 1.90 -8.23
CA VAL A 224 -2.17 1.95 -7.98
C VAL A 224 -1.30 1.65 -9.21
N GLY A 225 -1.90 1.36 -10.36
CA GLY A 225 -1.19 1.01 -11.59
C GLY A 225 -1.06 -0.49 -11.83
N GLY A 226 -0.93 -0.88 -13.09
CA GLY A 226 -0.92 -2.28 -13.52
C GLY A 226 -2.31 -2.90 -13.54
N HIS A 227 -3.30 -2.26 -14.18
CA HIS A 227 -4.67 -2.78 -14.32
C HIS A 227 -4.74 -4.20 -14.93
N LYS A 228 -3.68 -4.68 -15.57
CA LYS A 228 -3.57 -6.08 -16.00
C LYS A 228 -3.67 -7.05 -14.79
N PHE A 229 -3.16 -6.62 -13.64
CA PHE A 229 -3.03 -7.39 -12.40
C PHE A 229 -3.95 -6.81 -11.33
N ALA A 230 -4.97 -7.57 -10.95
CA ALA A 230 -5.88 -7.21 -9.86
C ALA A 230 -5.35 -7.70 -8.50
N ALA A 231 -6.08 -7.36 -7.42
CA ALA A 231 -5.71 -7.75 -6.05
C ALA A 231 -4.31 -7.25 -5.64
N ASN A 232 -4.06 -5.96 -5.87
CA ASN A 232 -2.82 -5.31 -5.42
C ASN A 232 -2.85 -5.10 -3.91
N VAL A 233 -1.77 -5.45 -3.25
CA VAL A 233 -1.54 -5.28 -1.82
C VAL A 233 -0.17 -4.63 -1.64
N MET A 234 -0.12 -3.40 -1.12
CA MET A 234 1.13 -2.73 -0.76
C MET A 234 1.27 -2.74 0.76
N ILE A 235 2.40 -3.22 1.26
CA ILE A 235 2.63 -3.41 2.69
C ILE A 235 3.81 -2.51 3.08
N TYR A 236 3.53 -1.45 3.82
CA TYR A 236 4.54 -0.58 4.41
C TYR A 236 4.84 -1.04 5.84
N ARG A 237 6.12 -1.18 6.17
CA ARG A 237 6.62 -1.56 7.50
C ARG A 237 7.48 -0.41 8.02
N LYS A 238 6.97 0.31 9.03
CA LYS A 238 7.52 1.59 9.50
C LYS A 238 8.95 1.44 10.01
N LYS A 239 9.14 0.53 10.97
CA LYS A 239 10.43 0.33 11.65
C LYS A 239 11.52 -0.17 10.69
N GLU A 240 11.16 -1.08 9.79
CA GLU A 240 12.09 -1.67 8.83
C GLU A 240 12.30 -0.81 7.58
N GLN A 241 11.61 0.34 7.49
CA GLN A 241 11.63 1.25 6.33
C GLN A 241 11.47 0.49 5.01
N GLN A 242 10.47 -0.38 4.97
CA GLN A 242 10.26 -1.34 3.90
C GLN A 242 8.88 -1.14 3.27
N MET A 243 8.79 -1.30 1.95
CA MET A 243 7.51 -1.43 1.25
C MET A 243 7.59 -2.63 0.32
N ILE A 244 6.65 -3.56 0.47
CA ILE A 244 6.52 -4.77 -0.35
C ILE A 244 5.22 -4.64 -1.15
N TRP A 245 5.31 -4.71 -2.49
CA TRP A 245 4.15 -4.63 -3.37
C TRP A 245 3.85 -6.00 -4.00
N LEU A 246 2.70 -6.55 -3.64
CA LEU A 246 2.15 -7.79 -4.19
C LEU A 246 0.98 -7.53 -5.13
N ALA A 247 0.73 -8.44 -6.07
CA ALA A 247 -0.51 -8.56 -6.82
C ALA A 247 -0.96 -10.01 -6.89
N ARG A 248 -2.14 -10.26 -7.46
CA ARG A 248 -2.74 -11.60 -7.57
C ARG A 248 -2.96 -12.27 -6.21
N VAL A 249 -3.03 -11.47 -5.14
CA VAL A 249 -3.32 -11.95 -3.81
C VAL A 249 -4.74 -12.52 -3.79
N ARG A 250 -4.90 -13.64 -3.11
CA ARG A 250 -6.16 -14.34 -2.90
C ARG A 250 -6.39 -14.51 -1.40
N PRO A 251 -7.62 -14.77 -0.96
CA PRO A 251 -7.94 -14.94 0.46
C PRO A 251 -7.03 -15.98 1.13
N GLU A 252 -6.78 -17.10 0.45
CA GLU A 252 -5.94 -18.20 0.95
C GLU A 252 -4.47 -17.83 1.20
N HIS A 253 -3.98 -16.73 0.62
CA HIS A 253 -2.61 -16.25 0.86
C HIS A 253 -2.49 -15.37 2.10
N CYS A 254 -3.61 -14.90 2.68
CA CYS A 254 -3.60 -13.84 3.69
C CYS A 254 -2.90 -14.28 4.99
N GLU A 255 -3.02 -15.56 5.37
CA GLU A 255 -2.31 -16.10 6.53
C GLU A 255 -0.79 -15.96 6.39
N GLY A 256 -0.24 -16.43 5.26
CA GLY A 256 1.18 -16.33 4.98
C GLY A 256 1.64 -14.88 4.83
N ILE A 257 0.81 -14.01 4.25
CA ILE A 257 1.09 -12.57 4.17
C ILE A 257 1.22 -11.96 5.56
N VAL A 258 0.33 -12.27 6.50
CA VAL A 258 0.42 -11.78 7.87
C VAL A 258 1.66 -12.35 8.56
N LYS A 259 1.83 -13.67 8.56
CA LYS A 259 2.91 -14.35 9.29
C LYS A 259 4.32 -13.98 8.81
N TYR A 260 4.51 -13.87 7.49
CA TYR A 260 5.84 -13.76 6.88
C TYR A 260 6.07 -12.39 6.24
N THR A 261 5.15 -11.91 5.40
CA THR A 261 5.37 -10.66 4.65
C THR A 261 5.28 -9.44 5.55
N LEU A 262 4.21 -9.33 6.31
CA LEU A 262 3.93 -8.19 7.18
C LEU A 262 4.87 -8.18 8.39
N LEU A 263 4.96 -9.30 9.11
CA LEU A 263 5.71 -9.35 10.38
C LEU A 263 7.22 -9.51 10.18
N GLN A 264 7.66 -10.26 9.16
CA GLN A 264 9.08 -10.61 8.98
C GLN A 264 9.72 -9.99 7.74
N GLY A 265 8.95 -9.37 6.84
CA GLY A 265 9.47 -8.82 5.58
C GLY A 265 9.90 -9.89 4.57
N LYS A 266 9.39 -11.12 4.70
CA LYS A 266 9.67 -12.25 3.81
C LYS A 266 8.53 -12.49 2.82
N VAL A 267 8.81 -12.86 1.58
CA VAL A 267 7.77 -13.15 0.58
C VAL A 267 7.51 -14.65 0.49
N VAL A 268 6.23 -15.04 0.41
CA VAL A 268 5.81 -16.45 0.32
C VAL A 268 5.92 -16.98 -1.11
N HIS A 269 5.33 -16.27 -2.07
CA HIS A 269 5.20 -16.67 -3.48
C HIS A 269 5.75 -15.58 -4.43
N PRO A 270 7.06 -15.27 -4.39
CA PRO A 270 7.62 -14.12 -5.11
C PRO A 270 7.53 -14.26 -6.64
N GLU A 271 7.58 -15.47 -7.18
CA GLU A 271 7.47 -15.76 -8.61
C GLU A 271 6.11 -15.40 -9.21
N SER A 272 5.06 -15.48 -8.41
CA SER A 272 3.69 -15.31 -8.87
C SER A 272 3.05 -14.00 -8.38
N GLN A 273 3.50 -13.43 -7.26
CA GLN A 273 2.84 -12.31 -6.60
C GLN A 273 3.69 -11.04 -6.49
N LEU A 274 5.02 -11.14 -6.38
CA LEU A 274 5.86 -9.98 -6.09
C LEU A 274 5.99 -9.06 -7.31
N ARG A 275 5.65 -7.78 -7.13
CA ARG A 275 5.82 -6.74 -8.15
C ARG A 275 7.12 -5.97 -7.97
N GLY A 276 7.50 -5.68 -6.74
CA GLY A 276 8.64 -4.83 -6.43
C GLY A 276 8.49 -4.17 -5.06
N GLY A 277 9.27 -3.12 -4.83
CA GLY A 277 9.28 -2.39 -3.58
C GLY A 277 10.67 -1.87 -3.20
N PHE A 278 10.83 -1.54 -1.93
CA PHE A 278 12.13 -1.13 -1.36
C PHE A 278 12.34 -1.69 0.04
N ASP A 279 13.61 -1.74 0.41
CA ASP A 279 14.14 -2.02 1.74
C ASP A 279 15.24 -0.98 2.01
N ARG A 280 14.88 0.14 2.65
CA ARG A 280 15.79 1.28 2.80
C ARG A 280 16.94 0.98 3.75
N LEU A 281 16.71 0.17 4.79
CA LEU A 281 17.76 -0.23 5.74
C LEU A 281 18.85 -1.08 5.06
N ARG A 282 18.48 -1.89 4.05
CA ARG A 282 19.44 -2.65 3.24
C ARG A 282 19.89 -1.93 1.97
N GLY A 283 19.37 -0.73 1.69
CA GLY A 283 19.68 0.04 0.48
C GLY A 283 19.19 -0.64 -0.82
N LEU A 284 18.16 -1.48 -0.76
CA LEU A 284 17.67 -2.24 -1.91
C LEU A 284 16.37 -1.68 -2.45
N THR A 285 16.24 -1.64 -3.78
CA THR A 285 15.00 -1.25 -4.46
C THR A 285 14.79 -2.07 -5.72
N SER A 286 13.54 -2.35 -6.07
CA SER A 286 13.15 -2.98 -7.32
C SER A 286 11.84 -2.35 -7.79
N TRP A 287 11.86 -1.82 -9.01
CA TRP A 287 10.71 -1.16 -9.62
C TRP A 287 10.44 -1.80 -10.96
#